data_AF-M7SNR5-F1
#
_entry.id   AF-M7SNR5-F1
#
_cell.length_a   1.000
_cell.length_b   1.000
_cell.length_c   1.000
_cell.angle_alpha   90.00
_cell.angle_beta   90.00
_cell.angle_gamma   90.00
#
_symmetry.space_group_name_H-M   'P 1'
#
loop_
_entity.id
_entity.type
_entity.pdbx_description
1 polymer ?
#
loop_
_entity_poly.entity_id
_entity_poly.type
_entity_poly.pdbx_seq_one_letter_code
_entity_poly.pdbx_strand_id
1 'polypeptide(L)'
;MADTVAAEKLPSSMCFLEAWAARHYEKISGEEYYRHVFAHLTGTFHKADETDEDVRMLKRNDPFAYSVLDSAKKMGRIEEDIKARVDGMQESRVPYALRMLAMQALLDRRPGILKICLDRGGFEYESNFVDRANTLNEEKDPETFKVFQESNFRKLHPRRQHPAFATDVGGKYPVDW
;
A
#
# COMPACT_ATOMS: atom_id res chain seq x y z
N MET A 1 -6.35 -0.40 -38.24
CA MET A 1 -6.42 -1.31 -37.08
C MET A 1 -5.04 -1.90 -36.88
N ALA A 2 -4.32 -1.46 -35.85
CA ALA A 2 -3.20 -2.19 -35.25
C ALA A 2 -2.91 -1.59 -33.86
N ASP A 3 -2.82 -2.49 -32.88
CA ASP A 3 -2.09 -2.41 -31.61
C ASP A 3 -2.47 -1.37 -30.56
N THR A 4 -3.55 -1.69 -29.84
CA THR A 4 -3.74 -1.29 -28.44
C THR A 4 -3.32 -2.43 -27.51
N VAL A 5 -2.05 -2.84 -27.59
CA VAL A 5 -1.44 -3.73 -26.59
C VAL A 5 -0.05 -3.21 -26.20
N ALA A 6 -0.01 -1.95 -25.76
CA ALA A 6 0.93 -1.58 -24.72
C ALA A 6 0.10 -1.54 -23.45
N ALA A 7 0.01 -2.67 -22.75
CA ALA A 7 -0.19 -2.62 -21.31
C ALA A 7 0.82 -1.59 -20.80
N GLU A 8 0.33 -0.47 -20.28
CA GLU A 8 1.18 0.50 -19.60
C GLU A 8 1.83 -0.24 -18.44
N LYS A 9 3.01 -0.82 -18.72
CA LYS A 9 4.01 -1.14 -17.73
C LYS A 9 4.23 0.18 -17.00
N LEU A 10 3.64 0.30 -15.82
CA LEU A 10 4.06 1.30 -14.85
C LEU A 10 5.59 1.29 -14.86
N PRO A 11 6.27 2.42 -15.09
CA PRO A 11 7.73 2.44 -15.10
C PRO A 11 8.18 1.81 -13.79
N SER A 12 9.07 0.81 -13.87
CA SER A 12 9.63 0.16 -12.68
C SER A 12 10.09 1.25 -11.73
N SER A 13 9.62 1.22 -10.49
CA SER A 13 10.00 2.25 -9.52
C SER A 13 11.53 2.33 -9.45
N MET A 14 12.08 3.55 -9.39
CA MET A 14 13.50 3.76 -9.13
C MET A 14 13.85 3.35 -7.70
N CYS A 15 15.13 3.06 -7.44
CA CYS A 15 15.65 2.90 -6.08
C CYS A 15 15.70 4.26 -5.35
N PHE A 16 15.90 4.27 -4.03
CA PHE A 16 15.88 5.53 -3.25
C PHE A 16 16.92 6.56 -3.75
N LEU A 17 18.14 6.13 -4.08
CA LEU A 17 19.20 7.03 -4.58
C LEU A 17 18.94 7.49 -6.01
N GLU A 18 18.39 6.62 -6.86
CA GLU A 18 18.02 6.97 -8.23
C GLU A 18 16.89 8.01 -8.24
N ALA A 19 15.87 7.84 -7.40
CA ALA A 19 14.79 8.80 -7.24
C ALA A 19 15.32 10.15 -6.75
N TRP A 20 16.21 10.14 -5.74
CA TRP A 20 16.88 11.35 -5.28
C TRP A 20 17.67 12.04 -6.38
N ALA A 21 18.52 11.30 -7.10
CA ALA A 21 19.34 11.85 -8.17
C ALA A 21 18.47 12.42 -9.31
N ALA A 22 17.43 11.68 -9.72
CA ALA A 22 16.50 12.13 -10.75
C ALA A 22 15.78 13.42 -10.34
N ARG A 23 15.38 13.55 -9.07
CA ARG A 23 14.80 14.79 -8.55
C ARG A 23 15.83 15.92 -8.49
N HIS A 24 17.04 15.65 -8.01
CA HIS A 24 18.10 16.63 -7.85
C HIS A 24 18.51 17.26 -9.20
N TYR A 25 18.54 16.45 -10.26
CA TYR A 25 18.79 16.91 -11.62
C TYR A 25 17.52 17.33 -12.38
N GLU A 26 16.42 17.57 -11.67
CA GLU A 26 15.13 18.06 -12.21
C GLU A 26 14.56 17.20 -13.36
N LYS A 27 14.88 15.91 -13.39
CA LYS A 27 14.37 14.96 -14.39
C LYS A 27 12.98 14.45 -14.07
N ILE A 28 12.58 14.49 -12.79
CA ILE A 28 11.26 14.10 -12.31
C ILE A 28 10.70 15.20 -11.40
N SER A 29 9.38 15.29 -11.36
CA SER A 29 8.69 16.23 -10.47
C SER A 29 8.80 15.80 -8.99
N GLY A 30 8.52 16.72 -8.07
CA GLY A 30 8.44 16.38 -6.65
C GLY A 30 7.37 15.32 -6.35
N GLU A 31 6.23 15.37 -7.04
CA GLU A 31 5.17 14.38 -6.90
C GLU A 31 5.61 12.99 -7.38
N GLU A 32 6.30 12.91 -8.51
CA GLU A 32 6.83 11.67 -9.07
C GLU A 32 7.94 11.08 -8.21
N TYR A 33 8.81 11.93 -7.65
CA TYR A 33 9.79 11.54 -6.64
C TYR A 33 9.11 10.87 -5.43
N TYR A 34 8.05 11.46 -4.91
CA TYR A 34 7.32 10.86 -3.77
C TYR A 34 6.73 9.50 -4.14
N ARG A 35 6.21 9.33 -5.36
CA ARG A 35 5.72 8.03 -5.84
C ARG A 35 6.82 6.96 -5.79
N HIS A 36 8.04 7.28 -6.24
CA HIS A 36 9.17 6.35 -6.18
C HIS A 36 9.64 6.05 -4.75
N VAL A 37 9.81 7.08 -3.92
CA VAL A 37 10.20 6.91 -2.51
C VAL A 37 9.16 6.08 -1.75
N PHE A 38 7.87 6.28 -2.02
CA PHE A 38 6.79 5.54 -1.37
C PHE A 38 6.54 4.15 -1.96
N ALA A 39 6.95 3.86 -3.20
CA ALA A 39 6.87 2.51 -3.77
C ALA A 39 7.66 1.47 -2.92
N HIS A 40 8.75 1.91 -2.28
CA HIS A 40 9.53 1.09 -1.36
C HIS A 40 8.82 0.78 -0.04
N LEU A 41 7.91 1.67 0.38
CA LEU A 41 7.00 1.38 1.48
C LEU A 41 5.92 0.38 1.09
N THR A 42 5.68 0.17 -0.21
CA THR A 42 4.66 -0.76 -0.75
C THR A 42 5.24 -2.11 -1.19
N GLY A 43 6.46 -2.44 -0.76
CA GLY A 43 7.11 -3.72 -1.03
C GLY A 43 7.98 -3.78 -2.29
N THR A 44 8.31 -2.64 -2.90
CA THR A 44 9.33 -2.60 -3.97
C THR A 44 10.72 -2.55 -3.32
N PHE A 45 11.57 -3.53 -3.62
CA PHE A 45 12.93 -3.59 -3.10
C PHE A 45 13.92 -3.67 -4.24
N HIS A 46 14.90 -2.76 -4.25
CA HIS A 46 16.04 -2.84 -5.15
C HIS A 46 17.28 -3.25 -4.37
N LYS A 47 18.16 -4.03 -5.01
CA LYS A 47 19.43 -4.46 -4.41
C LYS A 47 20.30 -3.27 -3.95
N ALA A 48 20.13 -2.11 -4.57
CA ALA A 48 20.82 -0.85 -4.22
C ALA A 48 20.24 -0.14 -2.98
N ASP A 49 19.07 -0.54 -2.45
CA ASP A 49 18.49 0.10 -1.26
C ASP A 49 19.05 -0.45 0.06
N GLU A 50 19.90 -1.49 -0.04
CA GLU A 50 20.35 -2.27 1.11
C GLU A 50 21.84 -2.12 1.44
N THR A 51 22.64 -1.51 0.57
CA THR A 51 24.08 -1.38 0.83
C THR A 51 24.34 -0.30 1.90
N ASP A 52 25.31 -0.56 2.78
CA ASP A 52 25.69 0.39 3.83
C ASP A 52 26.19 1.72 3.24
N GLU A 53 26.80 1.68 2.06
CA GLU A 53 27.25 2.87 1.34
C GLU A 53 26.06 3.70 0.86
N ASP A 54 25.07 3.06 0.23
CA ASP A 54 23.89 3.73 -0.28
C ASP A 54 23.04 4.34 0.84
N VAL A 55 22.88 3.62 1.95
CA VAL A 55 22.20 4.12 3.17
C VAL A 55 22.90 5.35 3.74
N ARG A 56 24.24 5.37 3.77
CA ARG A 56 25.01 6.54 4.23
C ARG A 56 24.86 7.73 3.28
N MET A 57 24.87 7.48 1.97
CA MET A 57 24.65 8.54 0.96
C MET A 57 23.26 9.14 1.09
N LEU A 58 22.23 8.32 1.23
CA LEU A 58 20.85 8.76 1.50
C LEU A 58 20.75 9.60 2.75
N LYS A 59 21.32 9.15 3.87
CA LYS A 59 21.31 9.91 5.13
C LYS A 59 21.89 11.32 4.98
N ARG A 60 22.91 11.48 4.13
CA ARG A 60 23.60 12.75 3.92
C ARG A 60 22.87 13.66 2.93
N ASN A 61 22.33 13.09 1.86
CA ASN A 61 21.89 13.85 0.69
C ASN A 61 20.35 13.92 0.57
N ASP A 62 19.64 12.95 1.14
CA ASP A 62 18.18 12.88 1.16
C ASP A 62 17.65 12.39 2.52
N PRO A 63 17.62 13.28 3.53
CA PRO A 63 17.16 12.92 4.87
C PRO A 63 15.70 12.42 4.89
N PHE A 64 14.88 12.83 3.92
CA PHE A 64 13.49 12.38 3.80
C PHE A 64 13.42 10.93 3.32
N ALA A 65 14.02 10.62 2.17
CA ALA A 65 14.08 9.25 1.67
C ALA A 65 14.79 8.31 2.65
N TYR A 66 15.83 8.77 3.36
CA TYR A 66 16.46 8.03 4.44
C TYR A 66 15.47 7.72 5.58
N SER A 67 14.68 8.71 6.01
CA SER A 67 13.67 8.50 7.06
C SER A 67 12.59 7.51 6.64
N VAL A 68 12.25 7.49 5.34
CA VAL A 68 11.31 6.53 4.75
C VAL A 68 11.92 5.12 4.74
N LEU A 69 13.16 4.95 4.29
CA LEU A 69 13.89 3.68 4.31
C LEU A 69 14.08 3.14 5.74
N ASP A 70 14.50 4.00 6.67
CA ASP A 70 14.65 3.65 8.09
C ASP A 70 13.29 3.27 8.71
N SER A 71 12.23 3.99 8.35
CA SER A 71 10.87 3.61 8.75
C SER A 71 10.45 2.29 8.13
N ALA A 72 10.72 2.02 6.85
CA ALA A 72 10.42 0.74 6.22
C ALA A 72 11.09 -0.44 6.96
N LYS A 73 12.39 -0.29 7.24
CA LYS A 73 13.18 -1.29 7.99
C LYS A 73 12.66 -1.49 9.42
N LYS A 74 12.22 -0.42 10.09
CA LYS A 74 11.71 -0.47 11.48
C LYS A 74 10.26 -0.90 11.58
N MET A 75 9.41 -0.53 10.61
CA MET A 75 8.02 -0.97 10.51
C MET A 75 7.92 -2.48 10.36
N GLY A 76 8.96 -3.13 9.81
CA GLY A 76 9.10 -4.58 9.85
C GLY A 76 9.15 -5.21 11.26
N ARG A 77 9.26 -4.43 12.36
CA ARG A 77 9.58 -5.00 13.68
C ARG A 77 8.53 -4.88 14.81
N ILE A 78 7.73 -3.81 15.00
CA ILE A 78 6.84 -3.69 16.20
C ILE A 78 5.55 -2.89 15.94
N GLU A 79 4.39 -3.37 16.37
CA GLU A 79 3.07 -2.71 16.18
C GLU A 79 2.86 -1.50 17.12
N GLU A 80 3.33 -1.56 18.37
CA GLU A 80 3.19 -0.45 19.33
C GLU A 80 3.95 0.82 18.88
N ASP A 81 5.11 0.65 18.24
CA ASP A 81 5.94 1.74 17.74
C ASP A 81 5.24 2.55 16.63
N ILE A 82 4.38 1.90 15.84
CA ILE A 82 3.67 2.55 14.73
C ILE A 82 2.64 3.53 15.28
N LYS A 83 1.92 3.15 16.33
CA LYS A 83 0.92 4.03 16.96
C LYS A 83 1.56 5.27 17.56
N ALA A 84 2.62 5.09 18.35
CA ALA A 84 3.35 6.21 18.97
C ALA A 84 3.95 7.16 17.93
N ARG A 85 4.44 6.63 16.80
CA ARG A 85 4.96 7.44 15.70
C ARG A 85 3.87 8.24 15.00
N VAL A 86 2.74 7.63 14.68
CA VAL A 86 1.60 8.33 14.06
C VAL A 86 1.09 9.43 14.99
N ASP A 87 1.02 9.18 16.29
CA ASP A 87 0.63 10.17 17.29
C ASP A 87 1.60 11.36 17.39
N GLY A 88 2.89 11.14 17.11
CA GLY A 88 3.91 12.19 17.10
C GLY A 88 4.04 12.96 15.78
N MET A 89 3.29 12.60 14.72
CA MET A 89 3.36 13.30 13.44
C MET A 89 2.57 14.60 13.45
N GLN A 90 2.98 15.55 12.59
CA GLN A 90 2.15 16.70 12.27
C GLN A 90 0.81 16.23 11.68
N GLU A 91 -0.31 16.76 12.19
CA GLU A 91 -1.67 16.31 11.82
C GLU A 91 -1.92 16.32 10.31
N SER A 92 -1.39 17.32 9.59
CA SER A 92 -1.53 17.41 8.12
C SER A 92 -0.88 16.25 7.35
N ARG A 93 0.08 15.54 7.97
CA ARG A 93 0.79 14.41 7.37
C ARG A 93 0.22 13.05 7.76
N VAL A 94 -0.56 12.99 8.84
CA VAL A 94 -1.14 11.75 9.38
C VAL A 94 -1.98 10.99 8.35
N PRO A 95 -2.90 11.63 7.59
CA PRO A 95 -3.68 10.92 6.57
C PRO A 95 -2.83 10.21 5.52
N TYR A 96 -1.77 10.85 5.05
CA TYR A 96 -0.87 10.28 4.05
C TYR A 96 -0.12 9.07 4.62
N ALA A 97 0.43 9.20 5.84
CA ALA A 97 1.12 8.11 6.50
C ALA A 97 0.20 6.91 6.74
N LEU A 98 -1.01 7.15 7.25
CA LEU A 98 -2.00 6.09 7.52
C LEU A 98 -2.45 5.39 6.23
N ARG A 99 -2.64 6.13 5.13
CA ARG A 99 -2.97 5.53 3.83
C ARG A 99 -1.88 4.58 3.35
N MET A 100 -0.63 5.01 3.41
CA MET A 100 0.52 4.19 2.98
C MET A 100 0.69 2.96 3.88
N LEU A 101 0.59 3.15 5.21
CA LEU A 101 0.65 2.06 6.18
C LEU A 101 -0.46 1.04 5.98
N ALA A 102 -1.69 1.49 5.71
CA ALA A 102 -2.81 0.60 5.45
C ALA A 102 -2.57 -0.28 4.21
N MET A 103 -2.09 0.32 3.11
CA MET A 103 -1.77 -0.43 1.89
C MET A 103 -0.67 -1.45 2.13
N GLN A 104 0.41 -1.06 2.80
CA GLN A 104 1.50 -1.99 3.10
C GLN A 104 1.06 -3.12 4.03
N ALA A 105 0.30 -2.81 5.08
CA ALA A 105 -0.22 -3.82 5.99
C ALA A 105 -1.16 -4.82 5.29
N LEU A 106 -1.92 -4.36 4.28
CA LEU A 106 -2.73 -5.23 3.44
C LEU A 106 -1.89 -6.16 2.54
N LEU A 107 -0.78 -5.65 1.98
CA LEU A 107 0.13 -6.44 1.14
C LEU A 107 0.90 -7.48 1.96
N ASP A 108 1.42 -7.07 3.11
CA ASP A 108 2.23 -7.90 4.00
C ASP A 108 1.41 -8.82 4.91
N ARG A 109 0.07 -8.79 4.81
CA ARG A 109 -0.85 -9.58 5.66
C ARG A 109 -0.64 -9.32 7.16
N ARG A 110 -0.56 -8.05 7.53
CA ARG A 110 -0.34 -7.60 8.92
C ARG A 110 -1.63 -7.04 9.53
N PRO A 111 -2.50 -7.90 10.08
CA PRO A 111 -3.83 -7.50 10.53
C PRO A 111 -3.82 -6.45 11.65
N GLY A 112 -2.88 -6.50 12.60
CA GLY A 112 -2.82 -5.54 13.70
C GLY A 112 -2.49 -4.12 13.23
N ILE A 113 -1.47 -3.97 12.38
CA ILE A 113 -1.12 -2.67 11.76
C ILE A 113 -2.27 -2.15 10.91
N LEU A 114 -2.86 -3.02 10.10
CA LEU A 114 -4.00 -2.66 9.26
C LEU A 114 -5.17 -2.15 10.10
N LYS A 115 -5.48 -2.85 11.20
CA LYS A 115 -6.53 -2.46 12.14
C LYS A 115 -6.28 -1.08 12.72
N ILE A 116 -5.05 -0.79 13.17
CA ILE A 116 -4.68 0.54 13.69
C ILE A 116 -4.97 1.64 12.64
N CYS A 117 -4.64 1.38 11.38
CA CYS A 117 -4.83 2.36 10.30
C CYS A 117 -6.32 2.58 9.99
N LEU A 118 -7.09 1.50 9.91
CA LEU A 118 -8.53 1.55 9.61
C LEU A 118 -9.34 2.15 10.77
N ASP A 119 -8.97 1.85 12.02
CA ASP A 119 -9.62 2.38 13.22
C ASP A 119 -9.39 3.88 13.37
N ARG A 120 -8.16 4.35 13.07
CA ARG A 120 -7.85 5.78 13.12
C ARG A 120 -8.46 6.55 11.95
N GLY A 121 -8.45 5.96 10.75
CA GLY A 121 -9.04 6.54 9.55
C GLY A 121 -8.47 7.93 9.22
N GLY A 122 -9.31 8.82 8.69
CA GLY A 122 -8.92 10.19 8.35
C GLY A 122 -8.25 10.36 6.99
N PHE A 123 -8.27 9.33 6.14
CA PHE A 123 -7.80 9.37 4.76
C PHE A 123 -8.82 8.72 3.82
N GLU A 124 -8.90 9.23 2.59
CA GLU A 124 -9.66 8.60 1.53
C GLU A 124 -8.95 7.33 1.03
N TYR A 125 -9.74 6.31 0.75
CA TYR A 125 -9.25 5.04 0.19
C TYR A 125 -9.19 5.15 -1.33
N GLU A 126 -7.99 4.93 -1.88
CA GLU A 126 -7.79 4.88 -3.31
C GLU A 126 -8.41 3.63 -3.93
N SER A 127 -8.77 3.70 -5.22
CA SER A 127 -9.42 2.60 -5.94
C SER A 127 -8.60 1.31 -5.91
N ASN A 128 -7.28 1.42 -6.08
CA ASN A 128 -6.33 0.31 -5.98
C ASN A 128 -6.38 -0.41 -4.62
N PHE A 129 -6.54 0.33 -3.51
CA PHE A 129 -6.66 -0.22 -2.17
C PHE A 129 -7.98 -0.99 -2.04
N VAL A 130 -9.07 -0.42 -2.54
CA VAL A 130 -10.39 -1.08 -2.55
C VAL A 130 -10.35 -2.38 -3.37
N ASP A 131 -9.77 -2.33 -4.56
CA ASP A 131 -9.64 -3.50 -5.43
C ASP A 131 -8.78 -4.57 -4.76
N ARG A 132 -7.64 -4.20 -4.17
CA ARG A 132 -6.78 -5.14 -3.46
C ARG A 132 -7.49 -5.73 -2.25
N ALA A 133 -8.22 -4.93 -1.46
CA ALA A 133 -9.01 -5.42 -0.35
C ALA A 133 -10.11 -6.40 -0.81
N ASN A 134 -10.69 -6.22 -2.00
CA ASN A 134 -11.69 -7.14 -2.55
C ASN A 134 -11.12 -8.51 -2.94
N THR A 135 -9.82 -8.60 -3.22
CA THR A 135 -9.13 -9.87 -3.50
C THR A 135 -8.85 -10.73 -2.27
N LEU A 136 -8.98 -10.17 -1.05
CA LEU A 136 -8.78 -10.94 0.18
C LEU A 136 -9.80 -12.08 0.30
N ASN A 137 -9.30 -13.27 0.64
CA ASN A 137 -10.10 -14.45 0.87
C ASN A 137 -9.97 -14.87 2.33
N GLU A 138 -11.10 -15.13 2.99
CA GLU A 138 -11.17 -15.62 4.36
C GLU A 138 -10.40 -16.93 4.56
N GLU A 139 -10.42 -17.82 3.58
CA GLU A 139 -9.72 -19.12 3.65
C GLU A 139 -8.19 -18.96 3.59
N LYS A 140 -7.70 -17.93 2.89
CA LYS A 140 -6.25 -17.71 2.69
C LYS A 140 -5.66 -16.79 3.74
N ASP A 141 -6.40 -15.77 4.15
CA ASP A 141 -5.92 -14.70 5.03
C ASP A 141 -7.00 -14.33 6.07
N PRO A 142 -7.41 -15.27 6.96
CA PRO A 142 -8.59 -15.11 7.82
C PRO A 142 -8.50 -13.91 8.75
N GLU A 143 -7.33 -13.65 9.34
CA GLU A 143 -7.16 -12.55 10.29
C GLU A 143 -7.24 -11.18 9.62
N THR A 144 -6.57 -11.02 8.46
CA THR A 144 -6.62 -9.77 7.69
C THR A 144 -8.03 -9.55 7.13
N PHE A 145 -8.69 -10.63 6.68
CA PHE A 145 -10.06 -10.59 6.21
C PHE A 145 -11.01 -10.11 7.31
N LYS A 146 -10.90 -10.67 8.53
CA LYS A 146 -11.70 -10.28 9.69
C LYS A 146 -11.55 -8.79 10.02
N VAL A 147 -10.32 -8.27 10.06
CA VAL A 147 -10.06 -6.85 10.29
C VAL A 147 -10.81 -5.95 9.30
N PHE A 148 -10.81 -6.30 8.02
CA PHE A 148 -11.59 -5.55 7.03
C PHE A 148 -13.09 -5.63 7.31
N GLN A 149 -13.64 -6.82 7.55
CA GLN A 149 -15.08 -7.00 7.79
C GLN A 149 -15.58 -6.20 9.01
N GLU A 150 -14.77 -6.12 10.06
CA GLU A 150 -15.12 -5.40 11.30
C GLU A 150 -14.92 -3.88 11.18
N SER A 151 -14.06 -3.44 10.26
CA SER A 151 -13.72 -2.02 10.10
C SER A 151 -14.82 -1.17 9.44
N ASN A 152 -14.77 0.14 9.68
CA ASN A 152 -15.63 1.11 8.99
C ASN A 152 -15.37 1.16 7.47
N PHE A 153 -14.21 0.69 6.99
CA PHE A 153 -13.93 0.59 5.56
C PHE A 153 -14.98 -0.25 4.84
N ARG A 154 -15.42 -1.41 5.38
CA ARG A 154 -16.41 -2.25 4.70
C ARG A 154 -17.84 -1.70 4.74
N LYS A 155 -18.13 -0.83 5.70
CA LYS A 155 -19.39 -0.07 5.72
C LYS A 155 -19.44 0.95 4.57
N LEU A 156 -18.31 1.60 4.29
CA LEU A 156 -18.16 2.62 3.24
C LEU A 156 -17.91 2.02 1.85
N HIS A 157 -17.20 0.89 1.80
CA HIS A 157 -16.85 0.16 0.58
C HIS A 157 -17.35 -1.29 0.69
N PRO A 158 -18.67 -1.51 0.54
CA PRO A 158 -19.24 -2.85 0.52
C PRO A 158 -18.57 -3.69 -0.54
N ARG A 159 -18.33 -4.96 -0.21
CA ARG A 159 -17.69 -5.88 -1.14
C ARG A 159 -18.62 -6.05 -2.34
N ARG A 160 -18.16 -5.64 -3.53
CA ARG A 160 -18.88 -5.96 -4.77
C ARG A 160 -18.79 -7.46 -4.94
N GLN A 161 -19.94 -8.16 -4.95
CA GLN A 161 -19.96 -9.54 -5.39
C GLN A 161 -19.40 -9.57 -6.82
N HIS A 162 -18.38 -10.40 -7.04
CA HIS A 162 -17.86 -10.59 -8.38
C HIS A 162 -19.00 -11.15 -9.25
N PRO A 163 -19.20 -10.67 -10.50
CA PRO A 163 -20.33 -11.08 -11.34
C PRO A 163 -20.48 -12.60 -11.51
N ALA A 164 -19.36 -13.33 -11.42
CA ALA A 164 -19.34 -14.79 -11.44
C ALA A 164 -20.13 -15.47 -10.30
N PHE A 165 -20.42 -14.77 -9.20
CA PHE A 165 -21.24 -15.26 -8.09
C PHE A 165 -22.64 -14.62 -8.06
N ALA A 166 -22.97 -13.74 -9.03
CA ALA A 166 -24.30 -13.13 -9.16
C ALA A 166 -25.29 -14.00 -9.96
N THR A 167 -24.82 -15.11 -10.54
CA THR A 167 -25.63 -16.12 -11.24
C THR A 167 -25.63 -17.44 -10.48
N ASP A 168 -26.18 -17.43 -9.27
CA ASP A 168 -26.91 -18.60 -8.74
C ASP A 168 -28.35 -18.16 -8.40
N VAL A 169 -28.96 -17.45 -9.36
CA VAL A 169 -30.42 -17.34 -9.39
C VAL A 169 -30.87 -18.63 -10.05
N GLY A 170 -31.44 -19.52 -9.23
CA GLY A 170 -31.87 -20.87 -9.56
C GLY A 170 -32.15 -21.08 -11.04
N GLY A 171 -31.44 -22.06 -11.61
CA GLY A 171 -31.55 -22.45 -13.00
C GLY A 171 -33.02 -22.49 -13.45
N LYS A 172 -33.26 -21.93 -14.64
CA LYS A 172 -34.58 -21.77 -15.27
C LYS A 172 -35.29 -23.10 -15.60
N TYR A 173 -34.77 -24.22 -15.13
CA TYR A 173 -35.29 -25.55 -15.42
C TYR A 173 -35.51 -26.29 -14.09
N PRO A 174 -36.74 -26.76 -13.80
CA PRO A 174 -36.96 -27.65 -12.69
C PRO A 174 -36.15 -28.94 -12.92
N VAL A 175 -35.41 -29.34 -11.89
CA VAL A 175 -34.75 -30.64 -11.85
C VAL A 175 -35.83 -31.63 -11.41
N ASP A 176 -36.44 -32.34 -12.36
CA ASP A 176 -37.27 -33.52 -12.06
C ASP A 176 -36.33 -34.63 -11.54
N TRP A 177 -36.59 -35.08 -10.32
CA TRP A 177 -36.02 -36.29 -9.72
C TRP A 177 -36.90 -37.50 -10.04
#